data_AF-A0A8J1TF23-F1
#
_entry.id   AF-A0A8J1TF23-F1
#
_cell.length_a   1.000
_cell.length_b   1.000
_cell.length_c   1.000
_cell.angle_alpha   90.00
_cell.angle_beta   90.00
_cell.angle_gamma   90.00
#
_symmetry.space_group_name_H-M   'P 1'
#
loop_
_entity.id
_entity.type
_entity.pdbx_description
1 polymer ?
#
loop_
_entity_poly.entity_id
_entity_poly.type
_entity_poly.pdbx_seq_one_letter_code
_entity_poly.pdbx_strand_id
1 'polypeptide(L)'
;MGCDDVSDCLDESDEDPYTCIMPWQPGIRSQCIVPAGQTCFPGGGPVHLIGEVTKVVDIKWLPQIVRLEGQMKYFYNETDGIQRSGGMNLFTTYFTASGKTVTKWGNDEYDFKAVAHVAYFMGSSRSYARIYSGVSQDYCGGCYFQPANA
;
A
#
# COMPACT_ATOMS: atom_id res chain seq x y z
N MET A 1 7.43 18.72 5.07
CA MET A 1 8.75 19.04 5.62
C MET A 1 9.30 17.73 6.12
N GLY A 2 10.50 17.34 5.68
CA GLY A 2 11.09 16.11 6.15
C GLY A 2 12.03 15.42 5.20
N CYS A 3 12.97 14.68 5.77
CA CYS A 3 13.85 13.69 5.17
C CYS A 3 14.39 14.06 3.79
N ASP A 4 14.89 15.28 3.63
CA ASP A 4 15.55 15.74 2.41
C ASP A 4 17.03 16.13 2.61
N ASP A 5 17.61 15.73 3.73
CA ASP A 5 18.98 16.04 4.17
C ASP A 5 19.21 17.55 4.44
N VAL A 6 18.14 18.36 4.50
CA VAL A 6 18.19 19.78 4.83
C VAL A 6 17.25 20.05 6.00
N SER A 7 17.82 20.38 7.17
CA SER A 7 17.04 20.68 8.37
C SER A 7 16.16 21.92 8.18
N ASP A 8 14.85 21.72 8.09
CA ASP A 8 13.84 22.78 8.10
C ASP A 8 13.44 23.17 9.54
N CYS A 9 13.53 22.24 10.50
CA CYS A 9 13.16 22.48 11.89
C CYS A 9 14.37 22.88 12.75
N LEU A 10 14.14 23.73 13.76
CA LEU A 10 15.21 24.21 14.67
C LEU A 10 15.80 23.09 15.55
N ASP A 11 15.04 22.03 15.77
CA ASP A 11 15.42 20.85 16.56
C ASP A 11 15.82 19.65 15.70
N GLU A 12 15.95 19.85 14.37
CA GLU A 12 16.32 18.82 13.38
C GLU A 12 15.36 17.60 13.37
N SER A 13 14.17 17.72 13.97
CA SER A 13 13.21 16.61 14.13
C SER A 13 12.67 16.06 12.80
N ASP A 14 12.74 16.86 11.75
CA ASP A 14 12.36 16.52 10.38
C ASP A 14 13.41 15.66 9.65
N GLU A 15 14.65 15.66 10.14
CA GLU A 15 15.76 14.83 9.68
C GLU A 15 16.14 13.72 10.70
N ASP A 16 15.36 13.56 11.77
CA ASP A 16 15.58 12.49 12.76
C ASP A 16 15.52 11.12 12.07
N PRO A 17 16.53 10.25 12.26
CA PRO A 17 16.58 8.95 11.60
C PRO A 17 15.34 8.10 11.85
N TYR A 18 14.75 8.14 13.05
CA TYR A 18 13.52 7.40 13.37
C TYR A 18 12.30 7.95 12.64
N THR A 19 12.26 9.25 12.38
CA THR A 19 11.25 9.89 11.52
C THR A 19 11.43 9.44 10.06
N CYS A 20 12.68 9.32 9.60
CA CYS A 20 13.05 9.00 8.23
C CYS A 20 13.16 7.49 7.91
N ILE A 21 12.96 6.60 8.90
CA ILE A 21 12.97 5.15 8.65
C ILE A 21 11.91 4.79 7.60
N MET A 22 12.38 4.17 6.51
CA MET A 22 11.51 3.55 5.51
C MET A 22 11.21 2.10 5.91
N PRO A 23 9.96 1.78 6.31
CA PRO A 23 9.60 0.44 6.77
C PRO A 23 9.46 -0.59 5.64
N TRP A 24 9.49 -0.13 4.38
CA TRP A 24 9.28 -0.96 3.20
C TRP A 24 10.59 -1.19 2.46
N GLN A 25 11.13 -2.39 2.58
CA GLN A 25 12.32 -2.83 1.86
C GLN A 25 11.93 -3.87 0.79
N PRO A 26 12.71 -4.02 -0.29
CA PRO A 26 12.50 -5.11 -1.24
C PRO A 26 12.44 -6.47 -0.54
N GLY A 27 11.50 -7.31 -0.93
CA GLY A 27 11.25 -8.63 -0.34
C GLY A 27 10.31 -8.63 0.86
N ILE A 28 9.91 -7.47 1.40
CA ILE A 28 8.90 -7.42 2.46
C ILE A 28 7.53 -7.79 1.88
N ARG A 29 6.92 -8.80 2.50
CA ARG A 29 5.56 -9.27 2.22
C ARG A 29 4.61 -8.86 3.33
N SER A 30 3.45 -8.39 2.93
CA SER A 30 2.38 -7.99 3.82
C SER A 30 1.07 -8.59 3.34
N GLN A 31 0.24 -9.06 4.26
CA GLN A 31 -1.09 -9.58 3.93
C GLN A 31 -2.18 -8.91 4.76
N CYS A 32 -3.38 -8.86 4.22
CA CYS A 32 -4.56 -8.39 4.94
C CYS A 32 -5.83 -9.07 4.42
N ILE A 33 -6.91 -9.02 5.21
CA ILE A 33 -8.24 -9.47 4.81
C ILE A 33 -9.18 -8.29 4.88
N VAL A 34 -9.84 -7.98 3.77
CA VAL A 34 -10.93 -7.02 3.69
C VAL A 34 -12.22 -7.74 4.07
N PRO A 35 -12.95 -7.30 5.11
CA PRO A 35 -14.19 -7.95 5.52
C PRO A 35 -15.26 -7.93 4.43
N ALA A 36 -16.13 -8.95 4.46
CA ALA A 36 -17.33 -9.02 3.61
C ALA A 36 -18.22 -7.78 3.76
N GLY A 37 -18.95 -7.43 2.71
CA GLY A 37 -19.89 -6.29 2.70
C GLY A 37 -19.24 -4.90 2.68
N GLN A 38 -17.91 -4.82 2.71
CA GLN A 38 -17.18 -3.56 2.56
C GLN A 38 -16.40 -3.49 1.24
N THR A 39 -16.53 -4.47 0.35
CA THR A 39 -15.68 -4.61 -0.83
C THR A 39 -16.43 -4.27 -2.11
N CYS A 40 -15.73 -3.66 -3.07
CA CYS A 40 -16.23 -3.51 -4.44
C CYS A 40 -15.97 -4.77 -5.30
N PHE A 41 -15.52 -5.87 -4.68
CA PHE A 41 -15.24 -7.12 -5.38
C PHE A 41 -16.55 -7.88 -5.62
N PRO A 42 -16.72 -8.52 -6.79
CA PRO A 42 -17.87 -9.39 -7.04
C PRO A 42 -17.94 -10.51 -5.99
N GLY A 43 -19.14 -10.87 -5.55
CA GLY A 43 -19.34 -11.94 -4.56
C GLY A 43 -19.67 -11.47 -3.15
N GLY A 44 -19.31 -10.24 -2.77
CA GLY A 44 -19.62 -9.65 -1.47
C GLY A 44 -18.94 -10.32 -0.26
N GLY A 45 -18.16 -11.38 -0.49
CA GLY A 45 -17.37 -12.09 0.50
C GLY A 45 -16.08 -11.35 0.90
N PRO A 46 -15.32 -11.91 1.86
CA PRO A 46 -14.03 -11.35 2.25
C PRO A 46 -13.01 -11.48 1.12
N VAL A 47 -12.10 -10.51 1.05
CA VAL A 47 -11.04 -10.46 0.04
C VAL A 47 -9.69 -10.53 0.74
N HIS A 48 -8.87 -11.52 0.38
CA HIS A 48 -7.51 -11.66 0.89
C HIS A 48 -6.56 -10.94 -0.04
N LEU A 49 -5.77 -10.02 0.49
CA LEU A 49 -4.76 -9.26 -0.25
C LEU A 49 -3.36 -9.62 0.26
N ILE A 50 -2.44 -9.84 -0.68
CA ILE A 50 -1.03 -10.13 -0.39
C ILE A 50 -0.18 -9.19 -1.24
N GLY A 51 0.49 -8.25 -0.60
CA GLY A 51 1.41 -7.32 -1.22
C GLY A 51 2.87 -7.72 -0.99
N GLU A 52 3.71 -7.52 -1.99
CA GLU A 52 5.17 -7.66 -1.91
C GLU A 52 5.82 -6.42 -2.51
N VAL A 53 6.83 -5.87 -1.82
CA VAL A 53 7.68 -4.80 -2.38
C VAL A 53 8.78 -5.47 -3.18
N THR A 54 8.89 -5.16 -4.47
CA THR A 54 9.91 -5.74 -5.36
C THR A 54 11.09 -4.81 -5.56
N LYS A 55 10.87 -3.49 -5.49
CA LYS A 55 11.91 -2.49 -5.71
C LYS A 55 11.64 -1.23 -4.91
N VAL A 56 12.72 -0.60 -4.47
CA VAL A 56 12.75 0.74 -3.89
C VAL A 56 13.59 1.61 -4.82
N VAL A 57 13.07 2.76 -5.23
CA VAL A 57 13.73 3.71 -6.12
C VAL A 57 13.78 5.06 -5.42
N ASP A 58 14.97 5.44 -4.98
CA ASP A 58 15.23 6.74 -4.39
C ASP A 58 15.33 7.80 -5.48
N ILE A 59 14.58 8.89 -5.33
CA ILE A 59 14.58 10.01 -6.27
C ILE A 59 15.62 11.01 -5.78
N LYS A 60 16.82 10.99 -6.36
CA LYS A 60 17.96 11.79 -5.90
C LYS A 60 17.71 13.30 -5.76
N TRP A 61 16.85 13.87 -6.60
CA TRP A 61 16.52 15.30 -6.58
C TRP A 61 15.30 15.62 -5.69
N LEU A 62 14.69 14.60 -5.08
CA LEU A 62 13.54 14.69 -4.20
C LEU A 62 13.60 13.60 -3.10
N PRO A 63 14.59 13.66 -2.19
CA PRO A 63 14.85 12.60 -1.21
C PRO A 63 13.68 12.32 -0.26
N GLN A 64 12.82 13.30 -0.04
CA GLN A 64 11.58 13.18 0.74
C GLN A 64 10.53 12.25 0.11
N ILE A 65 10.74 11.85 -1.16
CA ILE A 65 9.87 10.95 -1.90
C ILE A 65 10.64 9.71 -2.33
N VAL A 66 10.18 8.56 -1.85
CA VAL A 66 10.66 7.27 -2.33
C VAL A 66 9.59 6.58 -3.15
N ARG A 67 9.99 6.09 -4.34
CA ARG A 67 9.12 5.30 -5.21
C ARG A 67 9.27 3.82 -4.89
N LEU A 68 8.19 3.18 -4.44
CA LEU A 68 8.14 1.71 -4.30
C LEU A 68 7.47 1.08 -5.52
N GLU A 69 8.07 0.02 -6.03
CA GLU A 69 7.44 -0.91 -6.97
C GLU A 69 7.16 -2.22 -6.24
N GLY A 70 6.07 -2.89 -6.61
CA GLY A 70 5.65 -4.11 -5.95
C GLY A 70 4.65 -4.92 -6.73
N GLN A 71 4.15 -5.97 -6.12
CA GLN A 71 3.07 -6.81 -6.65
C GLN A 71 2.00 -6.98 -5.58
N MET A 72 0.75 -6.99 -6.00
CA MET A 72 -0.39 -7.35 -5.16
C MET A 72 -1.06 -8.58 -5.77
N LYS A 73 -1.34 -9.58 -4.96
CA LYS A 73 -2.21 -10.71 -5.29
C LYS A 73 -3.47 -10.61 -4.47
N TYR A 74 -4.60 -10.99 -5.04
CA TYR A 74 -5.87 -11.02 -4.34
C TYR A 74 -6.60 -12.35 -4.55
N PHE A 75 -7.37 -12.75 -3.55
CA PHE A 75 -8.21 -13.95 -3.56
C PHE A 75 -9.58 -13.61 -2.97
N TYR A 76 -10.65 -14.01 -3.64
CA TYR A 76 -12.02 -13.80 -3.17
C TYR A 76 -12.91 -14.95 -3.65
N ASN A 77 -14.05 -15.15 -2.98
CA ASN A 77 -15.04 -16.13 -3.42
C ASN A 77 -16.22 -15.40 -4.08
N GLU A 78 -16.61 -15.88 -5.25
CA GLU A 78 -17.83 -15.42 -5.93
C GLU A 78 -19.09 -16.00 -5.26
N THR A 79 -20.26 -15.44 -5.60
CA THR A 79 -21.55 -15.87 -5.04
C THR A 79 -21.91 -17.32 -5.34
N ASP A 80 -21.28 -17.91 -6.36
CA ASP A 80 -21.41 -19.32 -6.73
C ASP A 80 -20.47 -20.25 -5.92
N GLY A 81 -19.67 -19.70 -5.01
CA GLY A 81 -18.70 -20.43 -4.20
C GLY A 81 -17.37 -20.72 -4.89
N ILE A 82 -17.16 -20.22 -6.12
CA ILE A 82 -15.89 -20.38 -6.84
C ILE A 82 -14.87 -19.39 -6.28
N GLN A 83 -13.70 -19.90 -5.88
CA GLN A 83 -12.58 -19.06 -5.52
C GLN A 83 -11.92 -18.48 -6.78
N ARG A 84 -11.82 -17.15 -6.81
CA ARG A 84 -11.11 -16.39 -7.83
C ARG A 84 -9.83 -15.82 -7.25
N SER A 85 -8.83 -15.69 -8.11
CA SER A 85 -7.58 -15.03 -7.77
C SER A 85 -7.08 -14.20 -8.94
N GLY A 86 -6.37 -13.13 -8.63
CA GLY A 86 -5.67 -12.33 -9.62
C GLY A 86 -4.46 -11.63 -9.02
N GLY A 87 -3.75 -10.89 -9.86
CA GLY A 87 -2.60 -10.11 -9.43
C GLY A 87 -2.47 -8.84 -10.23
N MET A 88 -1.83 -7.84 -9.63
CA MET A 88 -1.48 -6.58 -10.27
C MET A 88 -0.06 -6.17 -9.88
N ASN A 89 0.68 -5.61 -10.83
CA ASN A 89 1.89 -4.89 -10.52
C ASN A 89 1.52 -3.51 -9.96
N LEU A 90 2.17 -3.11 -8.88
CA LEU A 90 2.01 -1.83 -8.21
C LEU A 90 3.19 -0.96 -8.62
N PHE A 91 2.96 0.05 -9.45
CA PHE A 91 4.06 0.80 -10.06
C PHE A 91 4.46 2.08 -9.33
N THR A 92 3.59 2.61 -8.49
CA THR A 92 3.86 3.90 -7.86
C THR A 92 3.33 3.89 -6.46
N THR A 93 4.24 3.87 -5.50
CA THR A 93 3.99 4.33 -4.14
C THR A 93 4.94 5.47 -3.83
N TYR A 94 4.41 6.64 -3.49
CA TYR A 94 5.20 7.69 -2.87
C TYR A 94 5.13 7.50 -1.36
N PHE A 95 6.25 7.18 -0.72
CA PHE A 95 6.38 7.33 0.72
C PHE A 95 6.79 8.77 1.00
N THR A 96 6.01 9.46 1.84
CA THR A 96 6.43 10.74 2.43
C THR A 96 6.63 10.50 3.92
N ALA A 97 7.80 10.86 4.46
CA ALA A 97 8.08 10.68 5.88
C ALA A 97 7.10 11.48 6.76
N SER A 98 6.67 12.66 6.30
CA SER A 98 5.71 13.51 6.98
C SER A 98 4.27 12.98 6.97
N GLY A 99 3.88 12.22 5.94
CA GLY A 99 2.53 11.68 5.79
C GLY A 99 2.40 10.21 6.22
N LYS A 100 3.52 9.48 6.24
CA LYS A 100 3.58 8.01 6.38
C LYS A 100 2.53 7.29 5.54
N THR A 101 2.23 7.85 4.37
CA THR A 101 1.26 7.34 3.42
C THR A 101 1.98 6.62 2.29
N VAL A 102 1.33 5.56 1.83
CA VAL A 102 1.74 4.76 0.69
C VAL A 102 0.52 4.71 -0.23
N THR A 103 0.53 5.51 -1.30
CA THR A 103 -0.54 5.50 -2.30
C THR A 103 -0.13 4.60 -3.45
N LYS A 104 -0.76 3.42 -3.59
CA LYS A 104 -0.47 2.47 -4.68
C LYS A 104 -1.52 2.55 -5.77
N TRP A 105 -1.07 2.64 -7.01
CA TRP A 105 -1.91 2.54 -8.21
C TRP A 105 -1.64 1.21 -8.90
N GLY A 106 -2.70 0.45 -9.20
CA GLY A 106 -2.63 -0.71 -10.09
C GLY A 106 -2.54 -0.26 -11.55
N ASN A 107 -1.83 -1.03 -12.38
CA ASN A 107 -1.81 -0.79 -13.83
C ASN A 107 -3.14 -1.21 -14.49
N ASP A 108 -3.53 -0.51 -15.55
CA ASP A 108 -4.80 -0.65 -16.30
C ASP A 108 -4.96 -1.97 -17.07
N GLU A 109 -4.00 -2.90 -16.97
CA GLU A 109 -3.93 -4.12 -17.79
C GLU A 109 -4.80 -5.28 -17.29
N TYR A 110 -5.42 -5.18 -16.10
CA TYR A 110 -6.24 -6.26 -15.53
C TYR A 110 -7.70 -5.83 -15.31
N ASP A 111 -8.64 -6.73 -15.66
CA ASP A 111 -10.10 -6.57 -15.79
C ASP A 111 -10.85 -5.98 -14.57
N PHE A 112 -10.19 -5.86 -13.42
CA PHE A 112 -10.73 -5.19 -12.24
C PHE A 112 -10.11 -3.81 -12.06
N LYS A 113 -10.58 -2.87 -12.89
CA LYS A 113 -10.64 -1.40 -12.67
C LYS A 113 -9.86 -0.94 -11.42
N ALA A 114 -8.54 -0.90 -11.59
CA ALA A 114 -7.44 -0.64 -10.67
C ALA A 114 -7.79 -0.27 -9.21
N VAL A 115 -7.77 -1.21 -8.28
CA VAL A 115 -7.93 -0.88 -6.85
C VAL A 115 -6.80 0.04 -6.36
N ALA A 116 -7.10 1.31 -6.07
CA ALA A 116 -6.14 2.22 -5.46
C ALA A 116 -6.04 1.92 -3.96
N HIS A 117 -4.83 1.65 -3.48
CA HIS A 117 -4.58 1.34 -2.08
C HIS A 117 -3.91 2.54 -1.41
N VAL A 118 -4.54 3.11 -0.38
CA VAL A 118 -3.88 4.09 0.49
C VAL A 118 -3.55 3.39 1.80
N ALA A 119 -2.30 2.98 1.98
CA ALA A 119 -1.83 2.47 3.25
C ALA A 119 -1.33 3.63 4.13
N TYR A 120 -1.96 3.78 5.29
CA TYR A 120 -1.56 4.66 6.38
C TYR A 120 -0.71 3.86 7.36
N PHE A 121 0.51 4.31 7.62
CA PHE A 121 1.35 3.68 8.62
C PHE A 121 0.98 4.18 10.01
N MET A 122 0.60 3.27 10.91
CA MET A 122 0.25 3.61 12.30
C MET A 122 1.33 3.19 13.31
N GLY A 123 2.57 2.93 12.85
CA GLY A 123 3.70 2.54 13.70
C GLY A 123 4.46 1.33 13.15
N SER A 124 5.53 0.90 13.85
CA SER A 124 6.62 0.04 13.35
C SER A 124 6.25 -1.35 12.79
N SER A 125 5.01 -1.83 12.93
CA SER A 125 4.65 -3.20 12.51
C SER A 125 3.26 -3.36 11.89
N ARG A 126 2.45 -2.29 11.81
CA ARG A 126 1.08 -2.35 11.29
C ARG A 126 0.78 -1.16 10.41
N SER A 127 0.27 -1.43 9.22
CA SER A 127 -0.27 -0.40 8.32
C SER A 127 -1.74 -0.67 8.07
N TYR A 128 -2.54 0.39 8.05
CA TYR A 128 -3.95 0.30 7.68
C TYR A 128 -4.10 0.71 6.22
N ALA A 129 -4.56 -0.20 5.37
CA ALA A 129 -4.89 0.12 3.99
C ALA A 129 -6.36 0.42 3.82
N ARG A 130 -6.64 1.53 3.14
CA ARG A 130 -7.93 1.81 2.51
C ARG A 130 -7.84 1.43 1.04
N ILE A 131 -8.92 0.86 0.56
CA ILE A 131 -9.06 0.29 -0.77
C ILE A 131 -10.10 1.13 -1.47
N TYR A 132 -9.77 1.60 -2.66
CA TYR A 132 -10.64 2.45 -3.47
C TYR A 132 -10.80 1.88 -4.87
N SER A 133 -11.93 2.15 -5.49
CA SER A 133 -12.16 1.86 -6.91
C SER A 133 -11.25 2.74 -7.78
N GLY A 134 -10.51 2.18 -8.73
CA GLY A 134 -9.64 3.00 -9.60
C GLY A 134 -10.42 3.92 -10.52
N VAL A 135 -11.63 3.50 -10.89
CA VAL A 135 -12.47 4.21 -11.85
C VAL A 135 -13.32 5.27 -11.16
N SER A 136 -13.96 4.94 -10.04
CA SER A 136 -14.85 5.89 -9.34
C SER A 136 -14.21 6.58 -8.14
N GLN A 137 -13.07 6.10 -7.67
CA GLN A 137 -12.43 6.54 -6.42
C GLN A 137 -13.31 6.34 -5.16
N ASP A 138 -14.36 5.52 -5.27
CA ASP A 138 -15.21 5.17 -4.14
C ASP A 138 -14.47 4.27 -3.15
N TYR A 139 -14.80 4.42 -1.86
CA TYR A 139 -14.26 3.57 -0.81
C TYR A 139 -14.80 2.14 -0.92
N CYS A 140 -13.89 1.20 -1.09
CA CYS A 140 -14.10 -0.22 -1.30
C CYS A 140 -13.56 -1.07 -0.13
N GLY A 141 -13.48 -0.46 1.07
CA GLY A 141 -13.14 -1.16 2.30
C GLY A 141 -11.72 -0.87 2.80
N GLY A 142 -11.35 -1.54 3.88
CA GLY A 142 -10.03 -1.39 4.44
C GLY A 142 -9.63 -2.55 5.32
N CYS A 143 -8.33 -2.67 5.54
CA CYS A 143 -7.74 -3.79 6.24
C CYS A 143 -6.43 -3.38 6.91
N TYR A 144 -6.02 -4.11 7.94
CA TYR A 144 -4.71 -3.96 8.55
C TYR A 144 -3.73 -4.94 7.89
N PHE A 145 -2.72 -4.41 7.23
CA PHE A 145 -1.60 -5.18 6.73
C PHE A 145 -0.71 -5.61 7.90
N GLN A 146 -0.46 -6.92 7.94
CA GLN A 146 0.49 -7.55 8.85
C GLN A 146 1.65 -8.14 8.02
N PRO A 147 2.88 -8.17 8.54
CA PRO A 147 3.97 -8.91 7.92
C PRO A 147 3.55 -10.36 7.70
N ALA A 148 3.76 -10.89 6.49
CA ALA A 148 3.34 -12.26 6.14
C ALA A 148 4.29 -13.35 6.70
N ASN A 149 5.36 -12.95 7.41
CA ASN A 149 6.38 -13.82 8.01
C ASN A 149 6.45 -13.66 9.55
N ALA A 150 5.29 -13.59 10.22
CA ALA A 150 5.21 -13.67 11.68
C ALA A 150 4.91 -15.10 12.13
#